data_AF-Q9HA47-F1
#
_entry.id   AF-Q9HA47-F1
#
_cell.length_a   1.000
_cell.length_b   1.000
_cell.length_c   1.000
_cell.angle_alpha   90.00
_cell.angle_beta   90.00
_cell.angle_gamma   90.00
#
_symmetry.space_group_name_H-M   'P 1'
#
loop_
_entity.id
_entity.type
_entity.pdbx_description
1 polymer ?
#
loop_
_entity_poly.entity_id
_entity_poly.type
_entity_poly.pdbx_seq_one_letter_code
_entity_poly.pdbx_strand_id
1 'polypeptide(L)'
;MASAGGEDCESPAPEADRPHQRPFLIGVSGGTASGKSTVCEKIMELLGQNEVEQRQRKVVILSQDRFYKVLTAEQKAKALKGQYNFDHPDAFDNDLMHRTLKNIVEGKTVEVPTYDFVTHSRLPETTVVYPADVVLFEGILVFYSQEIRDMFHLRLFVDTDSDVRLSRRVLRDVRRGRDLEQILTQYTTFVKPAFEEFCLPTKKYADVIIPRGVDNMVAINLIVQHIQDILNGDICKWHRGGSNGRSYKRTFSEPGDHPGMLTSGKRSHLESSSRPH
;
A
#
# COMPACT_ATOMS: atom_id res chain seq x y z
N MET A 1 20.22 10.36 -65.17
CA MET A 1 18.73 10.23 -65.12
C MET A 1 18.40 8.86 -64.57
N ALA A 2 18.15 8.78 -63.26
CA ALA A 2 17.47 7.68 -62.60
C ALA A 2 17.05 8.20 -61.22
N SER A 3 15.76 8.43 -61.06
CA SER A 3 15.09 8.81 -59.82
C SER A 3 14.11 7.69 -59.51
N ALA A 4 14.13 7.17 -58.28
CA ALA A 4 12.95 6.68 -57.55
C ALA A 4 13.40 6.02 -56.24
N GLY A 5 12.67 6.30 -55.16
CA GLY A 5 12.71 5.50 -53.93
C GLY A 5 12.68 6.34 -52.66
N GLY A 6 11.66 7.18 -52.48
CA GLY A 6 11.35 7.75 -51.16
C GLY A 6 10.63 6.68 -50.33
N GLU A 7 11.19 6.37 -49.17
CA GLU A 7 10.58 5.51 -48.15
C GLU A 7 9.56 6.34 -47.36
N ASP A 8 8.28 5.98 -47.48
CA ASP A 8 7.21 6.50 -46.66
C ASP A 8 7.39 5.98 -45.22
N CYS A 9 7.64 6.91 -44.30
CA CYS A 9 7.76 6.66 -42.88
C CYS A 9 6.36 6.46 -42.29
N GLU A 10 6.06 5.23 -41.86
CA GLU A 10 4.78 4.82 -41.31
C GLU A 10 4.54 5.49 -39.94
N SER A 11 3.54 6.37 -39.87
CA SER A 11 3.11 7.08 -38.65
C SER A 11 2.63 6.10 -37.58
N PRO A 12 2.97 6.28 -36.28
CA PRO A 12 2.49 5.39 -35.22
C PRO A 12 0.97 5.49 -35.07
N ALA A 13 0.31 4.34 -34.92
CA ALA A 13 -1.13 4.22 -34.72
C ALA A 13 -1.63 5.07 -33.52
N PRO A 14 -2.87 5.61 -33.58
CA PRO A 14 -3.44 6.40 -32.50
C PRO A 14 -3.46 5.62 -31.18
N GLU A 15 -3.10 6.30 -30.09
CA GLU A 15 -2.81 5.73 -28.76
C GLU A 15 -4.01 4.99 -28.11
N ALA A 16 -5.21 5.12 -28.68
CA ALA A 16 -6.46 4.59 -28.14
C ALA A 16 -6.68 3.08 -28.33
N ASP A 17 -5.87 2.38 -29.14
CA ASP A 17 -6.10 0.97 -29.52
C ASP A 17 -5.05 -0.01 -28.96
N ARG A 18 -4.22 0.42 -27.98
CA ARG A 18 -3.34 -0.54 -27.29
C ARG A 18 -4.18 -1.40 -26.35
N PRO A 19 -4.14 -2.75 -26.44
CA PRO A 19 -4.76 -3.59 -25.43
C PRO A 19 -4.19 -3.21 -24.07
N HIS A 20 -5.04 -2.71 -23.17
CA HIS A 20 -4.60 -2.24 -21.86
C HIS A 20 -3.80 -3.34 -21.17
N GLN A 21 -2.50 -3.10 -20.99
CA GLN A 21 -1.68 -3.98 -20.18
C GLN A 21 -2.23 -3.97 -18.75
N ARG A 22 -2.28 -5.15 -18.15
CA ARG A 22 -2.70 -5.30 -16.76
C ARG A 22 -1.85 -4.37 -15.88
N PRO A 23 -2.45 -3.51 -15.05
CA PRO A 23 -1.71 -2.54 -14.26
C PRO A 23 -0.78 -3.21 -13.27
N PHE A 24 0.38 -2.60 -13.02
CA PHE A 24 1.30 -3.01 -11.98
C PHE A 24 0.87 -2.42 -10.63
N LEU A 25 0.18 -3.22 -9.82
CA LEU A 25 -0.21 -2.87 -8.46
C LEU A 25 0.95 -2.98 -7.46
N ILE A 26 1.22 -1.89 -6.75
CA ILE A 26 2.17 -1.80 -5.65
C ILE A 26 1.39 -1.50 -4.36
N GLY A 27 1.47 -2.39 -3.39
CA GLY A 27 0.87 -2.16 -2.07
C GLY A 27 1.89 -1.47 -1.15
N VAL A 28 1.46 -0.46 -0.40
CA VAL A 28 2.30 0.30 0.53
C VAL A 28 1.66 0.33 1.91
N SER A 29 2.17 -0.49 2.83
CA SER A 29 1.69 -0.55 4.20
C SER A 29 2.65 0.08 5.21
N GLY A 30 2.22 0.11 6.47
CA GLY A 30 2.94 0.73 7.58
C GLY A 30 1.95 1.39 8.55
N GLY A 31 2.38 1.55 9.80
CA GLY A 31 1.55 2.17 10.83
C GLY A 31 1.14 3.60 10.46
N THR A 32 0.05 4.09 11.02
CA THR A 32 -0.34 5.51 10.90
C THR A 32 0.84 6.45 11.16
N ALA A 33 0.97 7.48 10.33
CA ALA A 33 2.06 8.46 10.37
C ALA A 33 3.48 7.89 10.20
N SER A 34 3.63 6.67 9.64
CA SER A 34 4.94 6.11 9.25
C SER A 34 5.62 6.89 8.13
N GLY A 35 4.83 7.50 7.25
CA GLY A 35 5.28 8.16 6.03
C GLY A 35 4.78 7.49 4.74
N LYS A 36 3.96 6.43 4.81
CA LYS A 36 3.42 5.71 3.64
C LYS A 36 2.81 6.63 2.56
N SER A 37 1.92 7.55 2.94
CA SER A 37 1.28 8.48 2.01
C SER A 37 2.30 9.47 1.43
N THR A 38 3.20 9.99 2.28
CA THR A 38 4.27 10.93 1.86
C THR A 38 5.29 10.28 0.92
N VAL A 39 5.61 8.99 1.11
CA VAL A 39 6.46 8.21 0.19
C VAL A 39 5.77 8.08 -1.16
N CYS A 40 4.47 7.74 -1.18
CA CYS A 40 3.72 7.65 -2.43
C CYS A 40 3.64 8.99 -3.15
N GLU A 41 3.36 10.08 -2.43
CA GLU A 41 3.34 11.45 -2.96
C GLU A 41 4.70 11.82 -3.56
N LYS A 42 5.80 11.50 -2.87
CA LYS A 42 7.15 11.79 -3.37
C LYS A 42 7.50 10.99 -4.64
N ILE A 43 7.06 9.73 -4.73
CA ILE A 43 7.20 8.92 -5.95
C ILE A 43 6.44 9.58 -7.11
N MET A 44 5.19 10.01 -6.88
CA MET A 44 4.39 10.71 -7.90
C MET A 44 5.06 12.01 -8.38
N GLU A 45 5.60 12.80 -7.45
CA GLU A 45 6.34 14.04 -7.74
C GLU A 45 7.57 13.77 -8.61
N LEU A 46 8.42 12.80 -8.23
CA LEU A 46 9.63 12.48 -8.98
C LEU A 46 9.36 11.88 -10.36
N LEU A 47 8.18 11.29 -10.57
CA LEU A 47 7.70 10.80 -11.86
C LEU A 47 6.98 11.88 -12.69
N GLY A 48 6.81 13.09 -12.16
CA GLY A 48 6.09 14.20 -12.80
C GLY A 48 4.58 13.97 -12.95
N GLN A 49 4.00 13.00 -12.23
CA GLN A 49 2.59 12.60 -12.38
C GLN A 49 1.62 13.55 -11.66
N ASN A 50 2.12 14.38 -10.75
CA ASN A 50 1.37 15.47 -10.10
C ASN A 50 0.97 16.57 -11.09
N GLU A 51 1.77 16.80 -12.14
CA GLU A 51 1.53 17.81 -13.19
C GLU A 51 0.68 17.28 -14.35
N VAL A 52 0.42 15.96 -14.39
CA VAL A 52 -0.42 15.32 -15.40
C VAL A 52 -1.88 15.32 -14.95
N GLU A 53 -2.79 15.68 -15.87
CA GLU A 53 -4.24 15.61 -15.65
C GLU A 53 -4.68 14.21 -15.24
N GLN A 54 -5.64 14.12 -14.32
CA GLN A 54 -6.07 12.85 -13.72
C GLN A 54 -6.46 11.77 -14.73
N ARG A 55 -6.99 12.15 -15.90
CA ARG A 55 -7.41 11.23 -16.97
C ARG A 55 -6.24 10.63 -17.77
N GLN A 56 -5.07 11.27 -17.74
CA GLN A 56 -3.87 10.88 -18.51
C GLN A 56 -2.75 10.33 -17.61
N ARG A 57 -2.97 10.29 -16.29
CA ARG A 57 -1.98 9.76 -15.34
C ARG A 57 -1.72 8.28 -15.61
N LYS A 58 -0.45 7.94 -15.74
CA LYS A 58 0.04 6.57 -15.85
C LYS A 58 0.30 5.94 -14.48
N VAL A 59 0.47 6.76 -13.45
CA VAL A 59 0.59 6.32 -12.06
C VAL A 59 -0.48 6.99 -11.22
N VAL A 60 -1.16 6.21 -10.39
CA VAL A 60 -2.20 6.72 -9.48
C VAL A 60 -1.97 6.24 -8.06
N ILE A 61 -2.34 7.07 -7.08
CA ILE A 61 -2.38 6.69 -5.66
C ILE A 61 -3.84 6.44 -5.27
N LEU A 62 -4.07 5.32 -4.60
CA LEU A 62 -5.33 4.99 -3.96
C LEU A 62 -5.06 4.76 -2.47
N SER A 63 -5.88 5.37 -1.60
CA SER A 63 -5.72 5.27 -0.14
C SER A 63 -6.81 4.39 0.46
N GLN A 64 -6.42 3.45 1.33
CA GLN A 64 -7.33 2.58 2.07
C GLN A 64 -8.31 3.37 2.94
N ASP A 65 -7.91 4.55 3.42
CA ASP A 65 -8.77 5.42 4.23
C ASP A 65 -10.03 5.89 3.46
N ARG A 66 -10.02 5.83 2.12
CA ARG A 66 -11.22 6.13 1.31
C ARG A 66 -12.31 5.06 1.44
N PHE A 67 -11.95 3.89 1.96
CA PHE A 67 -12.82 2.73 2.09
C PHE A 67 -13.30 2.51 3.53
N TYR A 68 -13.24 3.51 4.42
CA TYR A 68 -13.97 3.41 5.69
C TYR A 68 -15.47 3.19 5.44
N LYS A 69 -16.09 2.37 6.31
CA LYS A 69 -17.53 2.13 6.28
C LYS A 69 -18.31 3.40 6.63
N VAL A 70 -19.53 3.49 6.11
CA VAL A 70 -20.52 4.45 6.60
C VAL A 70 -20.94 4.00 7.99
N LEU A 71 -20.74 4.86 8.99
CA LEU A 71 -21.06 4.53 10.38
C LEU A 71 -22.57 4.62 10.62
N THR A 72 -23.08 3.70 11.45
CA THR A 72 -24.42 3.84 12.05
C THR A 72 -24.47 5.05 12.99
N ALA A 73 -25.67 5.50 13.35
CA ALA A 73 -25.84 6.62 14.30
C ALA A 73 -25.11 6.37 15.64
N GLU A 74 -25.18 5.14 16.17
CA GLU A 74 -24.49 4.76 17.41
C GLU A 74 -22.96 4.79 17.25
N GLN A 75 -22.43 4.22 16.17
CA GLN A 75 -20.99 4.21 15.89
C GLN A 75 -20.46 5.63 15.68
N LYS A 76 -21.22 6.49 15.01
CA LYS A 76 -20.88 7.91 14.82
C LYS A 76 -20.82 8.65 16.16
N ALA A 77 -21.77 8.40 17.05
CA ALA A 77 -21.76 8.96 18.40
C ALA A 77 -20.52 8.51 19.21
N LYS A 78 -20.10 7.25 19.08
CA LYS A 78 -18.84 6.75 19.66
C LYS A 78 -17.60 7.39 19.02
N ALA A 79 -17.59 7.52 17.70
CA ALA A 79 -16.47 8.13 16.95
C ALA A 79 -16.21 9.58 17.35
N LEU A 80 -17.26 10.39 17.51
CA LEU A 80 -17.15 11.79 17.97
C LEU A 80 -16.51 11.90 19.36
N LYS A 81 -16.67 10.89 20.21
CA LYS A 81 -16.03 10.77 21.53
C LYS A 81 -14.66 10.09 21.49
N GLY A 82 -14.15 9.73 20.30
CA GLY A 82 -12.89 8.99 20.14
C GLY A 82 -12.97 7.52 20.57
N GLN A 83 -14.18 6.99 20.72
CA GLN A 83 -14.48 5.65 21.27
C GLN A 83 -14.83 4.61 20.19
N TYR A 84 -14.44 4.88 18.94
CA TYR A 84 -14.60 3.95 17.81
C TYR A 84 -13.23 3.54 17.29
N ASN A 85 -13.02 2.24 17.10
CA ASN A 85 -11.75 1.70 16.62
C ASN A 85 -11.69 1.76 15.08
N PHE A 86 -11.14 2.86 14.55
CA PHE A 86 -10.89 3.03 13.12
C PHE A 86 -9.72 2.17 12.61
N ASP A 87 -8.87 1.67 13.50
CA ASP A 87 -7.68 0.92 13.14
C ASP A 87 -7.95 -0.62 13.10
N HIS A 88 -9.18 -1.06 13.41
CA HIS A 88 -9.62 -2.46 13.29
C HIS A 88 -9.99 -2.80 11.84
N PRO A 89 -9.70 -4.02 11.32
CA PRO A 89 -10.07 -4.44 9.97
C PRO A 89 -11.56 -4.24 9.62
N ASP A 90 -12.45 -4.40 10.60
CA ASP A 90 -13.90 -4.24 10.41
C ASP A 90 -14.36 -2.79 10.17
N ALA A 91 -13.51 -1.80 10.45
CA ALA A 91 -13.81 -0.40 10.14
C ALA A 91 -13.80 -0.14 8.62
N PHE A 92 -13.17 -1.01 7.84
CA PHE A 92 -13.03 -0.89 6.39
C PHE A 92 -14.10 -1.68 5.65
N ASP A 93 -14.58 -1.12 4.56
CA ASP A 93 -15.48 -1.71 3.58
C ASP A 93 -14.65 -2.62 2.64
N ASN A 94 -14.26 -3.78 3.16
CA ASN A 94 -13.36 -4.72 2.49
C ASN A 94 -13.95 -5.23 1.16
N ASP A 95 -15.28 -5.39 1.07
CA ASP A 95 -15.96 -5.80 -0.16
C ASP A 95 -15.90 -4.72 -1.26
N LEU A 96 -16.09 -3.45 -0.89
CA LEU A 96 -15.92 -2.34 -1.82
C LEU A 96 -14.46 -2.23 -2.26
N MET A 97 -13.52 -2.26 -1.31
CA MET A 97 -12.09 -2.18 -1.58
C MET A 97 -11.63 -3.29 -2.55
N HIS A 98 -11.99 -4.55 -2.28
CA HIS A 98 -11.63 -5.69 -3.13
C HIS A 98 -12.24 -5.57 -4.54
N ARG A 99 -13.54 -5.22 -4.66
CA ARG A 99 -14.18 -5.03 -5.97
C ARG A 99 -13.58 -3.88 -6.77
N THR A 100 -13.25 -2.76 -6.12
CA THR A 100 -12.60 -1.63 -6.76
C THR A 100 -11.23 -2.01 -7.30
N LEU A 101 -10.39 -2.68 -6.48
CA LEU A 101 -9.08 -3.15 -6.94
C LEU A 101 -9.19 -4.16 -8.07
N LYS A 102 -10.19 -5.05 -8.03
CA LYS A 102 -10.44 -6.02 -9.11
C LYS A 102 -10.78 -5.32 -10.43
N ASN A 103 -11.68 -4.33 -10.39
CA ASN A 103 -12.04 -3.54 -11.57
C ASN A 103 -10.82 -2.76 -12.12
N ILE A 104 -9.98 -2.21 -11.24
CA ILE A 104 -8.72 -1.56 -11.65
C ILE A 104 -7.81 -2.56 -12.39
N VAL A 105 -7.61 -3.76 -11.83
CA VAL A 105 -6.80 -4.82 -12.46
C VAL A 105 -7.35 -5.23 -13.83
N GLU A 106 -8.66 -5.17 -14.02
CA GLU A 106 -9.34 -5.42 -15.30
C GLU A 106 -9.28 -4.23 -16.28
N GLY A 107 -8.59 -3.14 -15.92
CA GLY A 107 -8.44 -1.96 -16.78
C GLY A 107 -9.71 -1.10 -16.87
N LYS A 108 -10.61 -1.18 -15.89
CA LYS A 108 -11.85 -0.39 -15.86
C LYS A 108 -11.66 0.93 -15.14
N THR A 109 -12.35 1.96 -15.60
CA THR A 109 -12.56 3.20 -14.83
C THR A 109 -13.42 2.88 -13.61
N VAL A 110 -13.03 3.38 -12.43
CA VAL A 110 -13.74 3.15 -11.17
C VAL A 110 -14.05 4.46 -10.47
N GLU A 111 -15.15 4.49 -9.72
CA GLU A 111 -15.43 5.57 -8.77
C GLU A 111 -14.99 5.16 -7.37
N VAL A 112 -14.23 6.04 -6.73
CA VAL A 112 -13.68 5.83 -5.40
C VAL A 112 -14.32 6.83 -4.43
N PRO A 113 -14.79 6.40 -3.26
CA PRO A 113 -15.37 7.33 -2.29
C PRO A 113 -14.37 8.39 -1.80
N THR A 114 -14.91 9.47 -1.25
CA THR A 114 -14.14 10.44 -0.46
C THR A 114 -14.58 10.36 0.99
N TYR A 115 -13.62 10.21 1.90
CA TYR A 115 -13.90 10.10 3.34
C TYR A 115 -13.48 11.37 4.06
N ASP A 116 -14.39 11.91 4.86
CA ASP A 116 -14.14 13.07 5.71
C ASP A 116 -13.86 12.63 7.15
N PHE A 117 -12.62 12.88 7.58
CA PHE A 117 -12.12 12.54 8.92
C PHE A 117 -12.66 13.44 10.04
N VAL A 118 -13.22 14.61 9.69
CA VAL A 118 -13.82 15.55 10.65
C VAL A 118 -15.23 15.10 10.98
N THR A 119 -16.05 14.80 9.96
CA THR A 119 -17.43 14.35 10.15
C THR A 119 -17.59 12.84 10.33
N HIS A 120 -16.50 12.08 10.19
CA HIS A 120 -16.46 10.61 10.22
C HIS A 120 -17.44 9.98 9.23
N SER A 121 -17.51 10.52 8.02
CA SER A 121 -18.50 10.12 7.02
C SER A 121 -17.96 10.12 5.59
N ARG A 122 -18.66 9.40 4.73
CA ARG A 122 -18.39 9.37 3.28
C ARG A 122 -19.11 10.55 2.64
N LEU A 123 -18.40 11.35 1.86
CA LEU A 123 -18.97 12.48 1.16
C LEU A 123 -19.78 12.01 -0.06
N PRO A 124 -20.77 12.78 -0.54
CA PRO A 124 -21.55 12.42 -1.74
C PRO A 124 -20.68 12.32 -3.01
N GLU A 125 -19.64 13.14 -3.10
CA GLU A 125 -18.73 13.15 -4.24
C GLU A 125 -17.75 11.97 -4.24
N THR A 126 -17.62 11.36 -5.41
CA THR A 126 -16.63 10.32 -5.69
C THR A 126 -15.49 10.91 -6.52
N THR A 127 -14.34 10.24 -6.46
CA THR A 127 -13.19 10.52 -7.32
C THR A 127 -13.10 9.45 -8.39
N VAL A 128 -13.11 9.86 -9.67
CA VAL A 128 -13.01 8.94 -10.81
C VAL A 128 -11.54 8.56 -11.03
N VAL A 129 -11.21 7.27 -10.89
CA VAL A 129 -9.88 6.74 -11.20
C VAL A 129 -9.94 6.07 -12.56
N TYR A 130 -9.21 6.64 -13.51
CA TYR A 130 -9.05 6.10 -14.86
C TYR A 130 -8.01 4.96 -14.87
N PRO A 131 -8.02 4.08 -15.89
CA PRO A 131 -6.99 3.07 -16.07
C PRO A 131 -5.59 3.69 -16.07
N ALA A 132 -4.66 3.08 -15.35
CA ALA A 132 -3.29 3.54 -15.17
C ALA A 132 -2.33 2.35 -15.35
N ASP A 133 -1.08 2.60 -15.71
CA ASP A 133 -0.06 1.55 -15.87
C ASP A 133 0.43 1.04 -14.50
N VAL A 134 0.49 1.92 -13.50
CA VAL A 134 0.93 1.60 -12.13
C VAL A 134 -0.05 2.16 -11.09
N VAL A 135 -0.37 1.36 -10.08
CA VAL A 135 -1.29 1.75 -8.99
C VAL A 135 -0.59 1.59 -7.65
N LEU A 136 -0.40 2.69 -6.94
CA LEU A 136 0.11 2.71 -5.56
C LEU A 136 -1.09 2.64 -4.60
N PHE A 137 -1.30 1.50 -3.95
CA PHE A 137 -2.37 1.34 -2.96
C PHE A 137 -1.82 1.37 -1.54
N GLU A 138 -2.09 2.46 -0.82
CA GLU A 138 -1.51 2.71 0.50
C GLU A 138 -2.52 2.59 1.63
N GLY A 139 -2.10 2.06 2.78
CA GLY A 139 -2.99 1.92 3.94
C GLY A 139 -2.39 1.11 5.09
N ILE A 140 -2.99 1.25 6.28
CA ILE A 140 -2.50 0.58 7.49
C ILE A 140 -2.72 -0.94 7.47
N LEU A 141 -3.67 -1.44 6.66
CA LEU A 141 -4.09 -2.84 6.62
C LEU A 141 -4.19 -3.39 5.18
N VAL A 142 -3.49 -2.79 4.20
CA VAL A 142 -3.55 -3.25 2.80
C VAL A 142 -3.02 -4.68 2.61
N PHE A 143 -2.18 -5.17 3.51
CA PHE A 143 -1.68 -6.55 3.51
C PHE A 143 -2.43 -7.49 4.45
N TYR A 144 -3.51 -7.04 5.10
CA TYR A 144 -4.22 -7.84 6.10
C TYR A 144 -4.97 -9.02 5.46
N SER A 145 -5.89 -8.74 4.54
CA SER A 145 -6.62 -9.79 3.82
C SER A 145 -5.74 -10.44 2.77
N GLN A 146 -5.81 -11.77 2.68
CA GLN A 146 -5.06 -12.52 1.68
C GLN A 146 -5.49 -12.17 0.25
N GLU A 147 -6.80 -12.03 0.03
CA GLU A 147 -7.35 -11.72 -1.29
C GLU A 147 -6.77 -10.44 -1.89
N ILE A 148 -6.66 -9.37 -1.11
CA ILE A 148 -6.08 -8.10 -1.58
C ILE A 148 -4.55 -8.22 -1.67
N ARG A 149 -3.93 -8.87 -0.68
CA ARG A 149 -2.48 -9.04 -0.63
C ARG A 149 -1.93 -9.76 -1.87
N ASP A 150 -2.67 -10.76 -2.37
CA ASP A 150 -2.28 -11.56 -3.54
C ASP A 150 -2.49 -10.80 -4.88
N MET A 151 -3.07 -9.59 -4.85
CA MET A 151 -3.20 -8.72 -6.03
C MET A 151 -1.96 -7.87 -6.31
N PHE A 152 -1.09 -7.64 -5.31
CA PHE A 152 0.08 -6.79 -5.47
C PHE A 152 1.24 -7.54 -6.13
N HIS A 153 1.91 -6.86 -7.06
CA HIS A 153 3.14 -7.34 -7.69
C HIS A 153 4.38 -6.97 -6.88
N LEU A 154 4.30 -5.90 -6.07
CA LEU A 154 5.33 -5.45 -5.15
C LEU A 154 4.69 -4.96 -3.84
N ARG A 155 5.19 -5.42 -2.69
CA ARG A 155 4.67 -5.08 -1.36
C ARG A 155 5.73 -4.33 -0.57
N LEU A 156 5.47 -3.05 -0.32
CA LEU A 156 6.34 -2.15 0.43
C LEU A 156 5.79 -1.96 1.84
N PHE A 157 6.65 -1.98 2.86
CA PHE A 157 6.28 -1.62 4.23
C PHE A 157 7.15 -0.47 4.74
N VAL A 158 6.53 0.68 5.03
CA VAL A 158 7.22 1.85 5.58
C VAL A 158 7.33 1.70 7.09
N ASP A 159 8.56 1.50 7.55
CA ASP A 159 8.89 1.17 8.92
C ASP A 159 9.46 2.39 9.66
N THR A 160 8.73 2.83 10.67
CA THR A 160 9.05 3.99 11.49
C THR A 160 8.61 3.70 12.92
N ASP A 161 9.48 4.03 13.89
CA ASP A 161 9.25 3.75 15.31
C ASP A 161 7.94 4.36 15.84
N SER A 162 7.33 3.68 16.80
CA SER A 162 5.97 4.00 17.28
C SER A 162 5.85 5.38 17.92
N ASP A 163 6.88 5.82 18.63
CA ASP A 163 6.99 7.14 19.25
C ASP A 163 7.17 8.26 18.21
N VAL A 164 7.99 8.03 17.19
CA VAL A 164 8.15 8.94 16.05
C VAL A 164 6.82 9.05 15.29
N ARG A 165 6.10 7.95 15.08
CA ARG A 165 4.77 7.96 14.47
C ARG A 165 3.75 8.68 15.33
N LEU A 166 3.76 8.46 16.65
CA LEU A 166 2.85 9.14 17.58
C LEU A 166 3.06 10.65 17.56
N SER A 167 4.31 11.14 17.64
CA SER A 167 4.59 12.59 17.60
C SER A 167 4.09 13.23 16.30
N ARG A 168 4.33 12.59 15.15
CA ARG A 168 3.81 13.01 13.84
C ARG A 168 2.27 12.98 13.80
N ARG A 169 1.64 11.94 14.36
CA ARG A 169 0.18 11.81 14.42
C ARG A 169 -0.45 12.90 15.27
N VAL A 170 0.10 13.20 16.44
CA VAL A 170 -0.40 14.26 17.33
C VAL A 170 -0.40 15.60 16.59
N LEU A 171 0.74 15.99 15.99
CA LEU A 171 0.82 17.24 15.23
C LEU A 171 -0.17 17.30 14.06
N ARG A 172 -0.37 16.19 13.35
CA ARG A 172 -1.33 16.08 12.25
C ARG A 172 -2.78 16.21 12.72
N ASP A 173 -3.15 15.51 13.78
CA ASP A 173 -4.54 15.43 14.25
C ASP A 173 -4.96 16.70 15.00
N VAL A 174 -4.03 17.40 15.68
CA VAL A 174 -4.27 18.76 16.21
C VAL A 174 -4.59 19.74 15.10
N ARG A 175 -3.88 19.69 13.96
CA ARG A 175 -4.21 20.51 12.77
C ARG A 175 -5.58 20.18 12.15
N ARG A 176 -6.15 19.00 12.46
CA ARG A 176 -7.52 18.59 12.08
C ARG A 176 -8.58 19.03 13.10
N GLY A 177 -8.20 19.83 14.11
CA GLY A 177 -9.12 20.35 15.12
C GLY A 177 -9.47 19.37 16.24
N ARG A 178 -8.67 18.31 16.44
CA ARG A 178 -8.88 17.36 17.55
C ARG A 178 -8.12 17.77 18.79
N ASP A 179 -8.71 17.48 19.95
CA ASP A 179 -8.11 17.72 21.26
C ASP A 179 -6.96 16.76 21.57
N LEU A 180 -5.92 17.26 22.26
CA LEU A 180 -4.71 16.49 22.57
C LEU A 180 -5.00 15.27 23.46
N GLU A 181 -5.78 15.44 24.52
CA GLU A 181 -6.11 14.35 25.45
C GLU A 181 -6.93 13.29 24.74
N GLN A 182 -7.87 13.70 23.88
CA GLN A 182 -8.66 12.79 23.05
C GLN A 182 -7.77 12.00 22.07
N ILE A 183 -6.79 12.65 21.42
CA ILE A 183 -5.85 11.97 20.52
C ILE A 183 -5.04 10.92 21.27
N LEU A 184 -4.47 11.26 22.42
CA LEU A 184 -3.64 10.34 23.22
C LEU A 184 -4.46 9.19 23.80
N THR A 185 -5.68 9.46 24.25
CA THR A 185 -6.61 8.44 24.74
C THR A 185 -7.00 7.47 23.63
N GLN A 186 -7.38 7.98 22.45
CA GLN A 186 -7.70 7.15 21.28
C GLN A 186 -6.49 6.33 20.84
N TYR A 187 -5.30 6.92 20.85
CA TYR A 187 -4.06 6.22 20.49
C TYR A 187 -3.78 5.04 21.40
N THR A 188 -3.83 5.26 22.71
CA THR A 188 -3.52 4.26 23.73
C THR A 188 -4.57 3.16 23.75
N THR A 189 -5.85 3.51 23.57
CA THR A 189 -6.97 2.57 23.66
C THR A 189 -7.14 1.72 22.40
N PHE A 190 -6.95 2.30 21.20
CA PHE A 190 -7.30 1.64 19.95
C PHE A 190 -6.12 1.50 18.98
N VAL A 191 -5.42 2.61 18.71
CA VAL A 191 -4.43 2.65 17.61
C VAL A 191 -3.24 1.75 17.89
N LYS A 192 -2.65 1.85 19.09
CA LYS A 192 -1.47 1.06 19.46
C LYS A 192 -1.81 -0.45 19.49
N PRO A 193 -2.86 -0.90 20.20
CA PRO A 193 -3.26 -2.30 20.17
C PRO A 193 -3.57 -2.81 18.75
N ALA A 194 -4.37 -2.07 17.96
CA ALA A 194 -4.74 -2.49 16.60
C ALA A 194 -3.53 -2.52 15.66
N PHE A 195 -2.57 -1.61 15.81
CA PHE A 195 -1.31 -1.68 15.06
C PHE A 195 -0.53 -2.96 15.40
N GLU A 196 -0.38 -3.27 16.68
CA GLU A 196 0.37 -4.45 17.15
C GLU A 196 -0.30 -5.77 16.78
N GLU A 197 -1.63 -5.80 16.78
CA GLU A 197 -2.43 -6.99 16.49
C GLU A 197 -2.64 -7.23 14.99
N PHE A 198 -2.95 -6.19 14.21
CA PHE A 198 -3.39 -6.35 12.81
C PHE A 198 -2.38 -5.84 11.78
N CYS A 199 -1.69 -4.72 12.04
CA CYS A 199 -0.78 -4.11 11.06
C CYS A 199 0.63 -4.74 11.12
N LEU A 200 1.27 -4.73 12.29
CA LEU A 200 2.64 -5.17 12.48
C LEU A 200 2.88 -6.62 12.04
N PRO A 201 1.97 -7.59 12.28
CA PRO A 201 2.16 -8.95 11.80
C PRO A 201 2.16 -9.08 10.27
N THR A 202 1.62 -8.10 9.54
CA THR A 202 1.61 -8.10 8.06
C THR A 202 2.94 -7.65 7.46
N LYS A 203 3.85 -7.07 8.26
CA LYS A 203 5.21 -6.69 7.84
C LYS A 203 5.97 -7.86 7.22
N LYS A 204 5.72 -9.09 7.67
CA LYS A 204 6.31 -10.33 7.13
C LYS A 204 5.95 -10.61 5.67
N TYR A 205 4.91 -9.96 5.14
CA TYR A 205 4.49 -10.10 3.75
C TYR A 205 5.13 -9.06 2.82
N ALA A 206 5.89 -8.11 3.36
CA ALA A 206 6.57 -7.11 2.56
C ALA A 206 7.73 -7.73 1.79
N ASP A 207 7.85 -7.39 0.52
CA ASP A 207 9.01 -7.73 -0.30
C ASP A 207 10.17 -6.78 0.00
N VAL A 208 9.86 -5.51 0.32
CA VAL A 208 10.83 -4.47 0.67
C VAL A 208 10.34 -3.66 1.87
N ILE A 209 11.22 -3.44 2.85
CA ILE A 209 10.98 -2.55 3.99
C ILE A 209 11.71 -1.21 3.73
N ILE A 210 10.97 -0.10 3.85
CA ILE A 210 11.50 1.25 3.69
C ILE A 210 11.59 1.92 5.07
N PRO A 211 12.78 1.99 5.69
CA PRO A 211 12.94 2.69 6.95
C PRO A 211 12.86 4.21 6.75
N ARG A 212 12.42 4.94 7.78
CA ARG A 212 12.39 6.42 7.87
C ARG A 212 11.42 7.15 6.93
N GLY A 213 10.68 6.42 6.09
CA GLY A 213 9.69 7.03 5.18
C GLY A 213 10.33 7.97 4.15
N VAL A 214 9.82 9.19 4.05
CA VAL A 214 10.21 10.17 3.01
C VAL A 214 11.69 10.56 3.06
N ASP A 215 12.31 10.49 4.23
CA ASP A 215 13.73 10.84 4.42
C ASP A 215 14.68 9.86 3.72
N ASN A 216 14.18 8.68 3.32
CA ASN A 216 14.97 7.66 2.64
C ASN A 216 14.91 7.79 1.11
N MET A 217 15.50 8.87 0.59
CA MET A 217 15.52 9.16 -0.85
C MET A 217 16.18 8.06 -1.69
N VAL A 218 17.13 7.29 -1.14
CA VAL A 218 17.74 6.14 -1.84
C VAL A 218 16.70 5.07 -2.12
N ALA A 219 15.89 4.69 -1.12
CA ALA A 219 14.81 3.72 -1.32
C ALA A 219 13.73 4.26 -2.27
N ILE A 220 13.37 5.54 -2.15
CA ILE A 220 12.38 6.17 -3.05
C ILE A 220 12.88 6.15 -4.49
N ASN A 221 14.12 6.55 -4.75
CA ASN A 221 14.69 6.57 -6.10
C ASN A 221 14.77 5.17 -6.72
N LEU A 222 15.01 4.12 -5.92
CA LEU A 222 14.97 2.73 -6.40
C LEU A 222 13.56 2.35 -6.89
N ILE A 223 12.52 2.72 -6.14
CA ILE A 223 11.13 2.46 -6.54
C ILE A 223 10.74 3.31 -7.75
N VAL A 224 11.16 4.58 -7.80
CA VAL A 224 10.92 5.48 -8.95
C VAL A 224 11.55 4.91 -10.21
N GLN A 225 12.81 4.48 -10.16
CA GLN A 225 13.49 3.87 -11.31
C GLN A 225 12.75 2.61 -11.78
N HIS A 226 12.36 1.74 -10.85
CA HIS A 226 11.61 0.53 -11.20
C HIS A 226 10.27 0.85 -11.88
N ILE A 227 9.56 1.88 -11.41
CA ILE A 227 8.33 2.35 -12.04
C ILE A 227 8.63 2.92 -13.44
N GLN A 228 9.69 3.70 -13.61
CA GLN A 228 10.09 4.21 -14.94
C GLN A 228 10.37 3.06 -15.92
N ASP A 229 11.04 1.99 -15.49
CA ASP A 229 11.31 0.81 -16.33
C ASP A 229 10.00 0.10 -16.75
N ILE A 230 9.00 0.07 -15.86
CA ILE A 230 7.64 -0.43 -16.19
C ILE A 230 7.00 0.46 -17.26
N LEU A 231 6.98 1.78 -17.03
CA LEU A 231 6.35 2.76 -17.92
C LEU A 231 7.00 2.81 -19.31
N ASN A 232 8.31 2.57 -19.39
CA ASN A 232 9.07 2.50 -20.65
C ASN A 232 8.91 1.15 -21.37
N GLY A 233 8.25 0.17 -20.74
CA GLY A 233 8.10 -1.18 -21.27
C GLY A 233 9.41 -2.00 -21.26
N ASP A 234 10.41 -1.57 -20.50
CA ASP A 234 11.71 -2.22 -20.48
C ASP A 234 11.63 -3.59 -19.81
N ILE A 235 10.76 -3.79 -18.82
CA ILE A 235 10.61 -5.09 -18.13
C ILE A 235 10.10 -6.20 -19.07
N CYS A 236 9.29 -5.85 -20.09
CA CYS A 236 8.86 -6.80 -21.12
C CYS A 236 10.04 -7.30 -21.98
N LYS A 237 11.12 -6.53 -22.10
CA LYS A 237 12.32 -6.91 -22.86
C LYS A 237 13.16 -7.94 -22.10
N TRP A 238 13.19 -7.89 -20.78
CA TRP A 238 13.96 -8.83 -19.95
C TRP A 238 13.41 -10.25 -20.00
N HIS A 239 12.09 -10.40 -20.12
CA HIS A 239 11.45 -11.72 -20.25
C HIS A 239 11.56 -12.29 -21.68
N ARG A 240 11.70 -11.46 -22.72
CA ARG A 240 11.91 -11.95 -24.11
C ARG A 240 13.36 -12.32 -24.42
N GLY A 241 14.34 -11.81 -23.67
CA GLY A 241 15.76 -12.12 -23.85
C GLY A 241 16.26 -13.42 -23.18
N GLY A 242 15.40 -14.14 -22.44
CA GLY A 242 15.79 -15.27 -21.57
C GLY A 242 15.41 -16.67 -22.05
N SER A 243 15.16 -16.86 -23.35
CA SER A 243 14.87 -18.19 -23.94
C SER A 243 16.11 -19.08 -24.00
N ASN A 244 16.72 -19.34 -22.84
CA ASN A 244 17.73 -20.38 -22.54
C ASN A 244 17.99 -20.38 -21.02
N GLY A 245 16.99 -20.73 -20.21
CA GLY A 245 17.17 -20.79 -18.75
C GLY A 245 16.04 -21.54 -18.05
N ARG A 246 16.37 -22.70 -17.47
CA ARG A 246 15.46 -23.61 -16.76
C ARG A 246 14.54 -22.89 -15.76
N SER A 247 13.24 -23.13 -15.92
CA SER A 247 12.21 -22.80 -14.92
C SER A 247 12.48 -23.57 -13.63
N TYR A 248 12.97 -22.89 -12.59
CA TYR A 248 12.97 -23.42 -11.22
C TYR A 248 11.65 -23.02 -10.54
N LYS A 249 10.65 -23.90 -10.62
CA LYS A 249 9.55 -23.90 -9.65
C LYS A 249 10.13 -24.27 -8.29
N ARG A 250 10.22 -23.33 -7.35
CA ARG A 250 10.41 -23.65 -5.93
C ARG A 250 9.07 -24.09 -5.35
N THR A 251 8.87 -25.40 -5.24
CA THR A 251 7.91 -26.00 -4.32
C THR A 251 8.51 -25.97 -2.92
N PHE A 252 7.92 -25.19 -2.01
CA PHE A 252 8.18 -25.37 -0.58
C PHE A 252 7.52 -26.69 -0.15
N SER A 253 8.33 -27.62 0.33
CA SER A 253 7.87 -28.87 0.96
C SER A 253 7.94 -28.66 2.46
N GLU A 254 6.84 -28.85 3.17
CA GLU A 254 6.85 -28.93 4.64
C GLU A 254 7.59 -30.21 5.09
N PRO A 255 8.43 -30.17 6.14
CA PRO A 255 9.02 -31.38 6.67
C PRO A 255 8.01 -32.10 7.58
N GLY A 256 7.53 -33.26 7.12
CA GLY A 256 6.74 -34.21 7.90
C GLY A 256 7.58 -35.01 8.89
N ASP A 257 6.94 -35.34 10.01
CA ASP A 257 7.45 -36.06 11.19
C ASP A 257 8.08 -37.43 10.89
N HIS A 258 9.19 -37.73 11.58
CA HIS A 258 9.51 -39.10 12.01
C HIS A 258 10.27 -39.11 13.37
N PRO A 259 9.96 -40.04 14.29
CA PRO A 259 10.41 -39.99 15.69
C PRO A 259 11.67 -40.82 15.97
N GLY A 260 12.48 -40.39 16.96
CA GLY A 260 13.68 -41.11 17.42
C GLY A 260 14.17 -40.69 18.81
N MET A 261 13.77 -41.49 19.79
CA MET A 261 14.27 -41.73 21.17
C MET A 261 15.57 -41.07 21.71
N LEU A 262 15.46 -40.62 22.99
CA LEU A 262 16.44 -40.69 24.11
C LEU A 262 17.65 -39.69 24.04
N THR A 263 18.11 -38.95 25.06
CA THR A 263 18.11 -39.02 26.54
C THR A 263 18.36 -37.65 27.19
N SER A 264 18.02 -37.56 28.49
CA SER A 264 18.14 -36.50 29.51
C SER A 264 19.32 -35.48 29.50
N GLY A 265 19.01 -34.24 29.90
CA GLY A 265 19.95 -33.28 30.49
C GLY A 265 19.24 -32.09 31.16
N LYS A 266 19.22 -32.07 32.51
CA LYS A 266 18.71 -30.98 33.38
C LYS A 266 19.76 -29.88 33.60
N ARG A 267 19.36 -28.60 33.56
CA ARG A 267 19.86 -27.45 34.38
C ARG A 267 19.02 -26.21 34.02
N SER A 268 18.02 -25.81 34.81
CA SER A 268 18.04 -24.94 36.02
C SER A 268 18.29 -23.45 35.75
N HIS A 269 17.21 -22.67 35.94
CA HIS A 269 17.09 -21.32 36.51
C HIS A 269 18.24 -20.30 36.34
N LEU A 270 17.90 -19.12 35.79
CA LEU A 270 18.28 -17.83 36.36
C LEU A 270 17.30 -16.74 35.94
N GLU A 271 17.05 -15.84 36.90
CA GLU A 271 15.92 -14.95 37.08
C GLU A 271 15.89 -13.69 36.20
N SER A 272 14.71 -13.08 36.28
CA SER A 272 14.26 -11.77 35.82
C SER A 272 15.20 -10.59 36.05
N SER A 273 15.24 -9.68 35.08
CA SER A 273 15.60 -8.27 35.29
C SER A 273 14.47 -7.38 34.80
N SER A 274 13.79 -6.75 35.75
CA SER A 274 12.85 -5.65 35.60
C SER A 274 13.61 -4.32 35.67
N ARG A 275 13.35 -3.40 34.73
CA ARG A 275 13.47 -1.95 34.96
C ARG A 275 12.43 -1.19 34.14
N PRO A 276 11.64 -0.30 34.78
CA PRO A 276 10.85 0.71 34.11
C PRO A 276 11.65 2.03 33.98
N HIS A 277 11.39 2.75 32.89
CA HIS A 277 11.40 4.21 32.80
C HIS A 277 10.27 4.62 31.87
#